data_AF-A0A6B3HLC2-F1
#
_entry.id   AF-A0A6B3HLC2-F1
#
_cell.length_a   1.000
_cell.length_b   1.000
_cell.length_c   1.000
_cell.angle_alpha   90.00
_cell.angle_beta   90.00
_cell.angle_gamma   90.00
#
_symmetry.space_group_name_H-M   'P 1'
#
loop_
_entity.id
_entity.type
_entity.pdbx_description
1 polymer ?
#
loop_
_entity_poly.entity_id
_entity_poly.type
_entity_poly.pdbx_seq_one_letter_code
_entity_poly.pdbx_strand_id
1 'polypeptide(L)'
;TGRKPPRDIVLAFVADEEAGGTYGARYLVDKHPGLFEGVNEAISEVGGFSFTVNEKLRLYLVETAQKGMHWMKLTVDGTAGHGSMIHK
;
A
#
# COMPACT_ATOMS: atom_id res chain seq x y z
N THR A 1 31.39 10.00 -2.72
CA THR A 1 32.12 8.73 -2.92
C THR A 1 31.61 7.88 -4.08
N GLY A 2 30.52 8.23 -4.81
CA GLY A 2 30.22 7.67 -6.15
C GLY A 2 30.14 6.14 -6.26
N ARG A 3 29.82 5.43 -5.17
CA ARG A 3 29.91 3.97 -5.13
C ARG A 3 28.79 3.37 -5.99
N LYS A 4 29.18 2.61 -7.02
CA LYS A 4 28.24 1.83 -7.84
C LYS A 4 27.74 0.61 -7.04
N PRO A 5 26.43 0.33 -7.03
CA PRO A 5 25.89 -0.90 -6.44
C PRO A 5 26.45 -2.16 -7.15
N PRO A 6 26.61 -3.29 -6.43
CA PRO A 6 27.11 -4.53 -7.01
C PRO A 6 26.06 -5.29 -7.86
N ARG A 7 24.91 -4.67 -8.13
CA ARG A 7 23.78 -5.24 -8.88
C ARG A 7 23.02 -4.14 -9.61
N ASP A 8 22.24 -4.53 -10.61
CA ASP A 8 21.33 -3.62 -11.30
C ASP A 8 20.18 -3.21 -10.36
N ILE A 9 19.71 -1.98 -10.55
CA ILE A 9 18.59 -1.43 -9.80
C ILE A 9 17.54 -1.00 -10.81
N VAL A 10 16.35 -1.59 -10.68
CA VAL A 10 15.16 -1.16 -11.40
C VAL A 10 14.39 -0.19 -10.50
N LEU A 11 14.14 1.02 -11.01
CA LEU A 11 13.29 2.00 -10.35
C LEU A 11 11.92 1.99 -11.03
N ALA A 12 10.87 1.69 -10.26
CA ALA A 12 9.50 1.69 -10.73
C ALA A 12 8.73 2.81 -10.03
N PHE A 13 8.28 3.79 -10.81
CA PHE A 13 7.36 4.84 -10.35
C PHE A 13 5.95 4.44 -10.81
N VAL A 14 5.12 4.04 -9.86
CA VAL A 14 3.77 3.54 -10.14
C VAL A 14 2.73 4.59 -9.75
N ALA A 15 1.65 4.66 -10.54
CA ALA A 15 0.52 5.51 -10.23
C ALA A 15 -0.42 4.85 -9.20
N ASP A 16 -1.45 5.59 -8.77
CA ASP A 16 -2.67 5.03 -8.16
C ASP A 16 -2.49 4.40 -6.76
N GLU A 17 -1.38 4.63 -6.06
CA GLU A 17 -1.12 4.05 -4.71
C GLU A 17 -2.25 4.40 -3.73
N GLU A 18 -2.56 5.69 -3.57
CA GLU A 18 -3.62 6.22 -2.69
C GLU A 18 -5.04 5.79 -3.09
N ALA A 19 -5.20 5.24 -4.30
CA ALA A 19 -6.46 4.75 -4.84
C ALA A 19 -6.50 3.21 -4.97
N GLY A 20 -5.54 2.51 -4.35
CA GLY A 20 -5.53 1.05 -4.19
C GLY A 20 -4.70 0.30 -5.22
N GLY A 21 -3.96 0.99 -6.09
CA GLY A 21 -2.91 0.41 -6.95
C GLY A 21 -3.41 -0.45 -8.11
N THR A 22 -4.70 -0.37 -8.47
CA THR A 22 -5.31 -1.19 -9.52
C THR A 22 -4.73 -0.83 -10.89
N TYR A 23 -4.54 0.47 -11.15
CA TYR A 23 -3.99 0.97 -12.42
C TYR A 23 -2.48 1.23 -12.36
N GLY A 24 -1.86 1.05 -11.20
CA GLY A 24 -0.42 1.17 -10.98
C GLY A 24 0.28 -0.18 -10.97
N ALA A 25 0.78 -0.57 -9.81
CA ALA A 25 1.57 -1.79 -9.62
C ALA A 25 0.82 -3.06 -10.06
N ARG A 26 -0.48 -3.18 -9.73
CA ARG A 26 -1.29 -4.36 -10.08
C ARG A 26 -1.37 -4.54 -11.60
N TYR A 27 -1.65 -3.46 -12.33
CA TYR A 27 -1.71 -3.48 -13.79
C TYR A 27 -0.38 -3.92 -14.42
N LEU A 28 0.75 -3.41 -13.93
CA LEU A 28 2.07 -3.80 -14.46
C LEU A 28 2.37 -5.28 -14.25
N VAL A 29 2.10 -5.81 -13.05
CA VAL A 29 2.29 -7.24 -12.78
C VAL A 29 1.37 -8.10 -13.64
N ASP A 30 0.10 -7.70 -13.81
CA ASP A 30 -0.90 -8.50 -14.52
C ASP A 30 -0.76 -8.40 -16.06
N LYS A 31 -0.29 -7.28 -16.62
CA LYS A 31 -0.26 -7.00 -18.07
C LYS A 31 1.13 -6.87 -18.67
N HIS A 32 2.12 -6.52 -17.87
CA HIS A 32 3.51 -6.32 -18.31
C HIS A 32 4.52 -7.05 -17.40
N PRO A 33 4.30 -8.34 -17.05
CA PRO A 33 5.17 -9.05 -16.12
C PRO A 33 6.64 -9.13 -16.58
N GLY A 34 6.89 -9.09 -17.90
CA GLY A 34 8.24 -9.06 -18.47
C GLY A 34 9.08 -7.85 -18.06
N LEU A 35 8.47 -6.75 -17.59
CA LEU A 35 9.22 -5.62 -17.02
C LEU A 35 9.96 -5.97 -15.72
N PHE A 36 9.58 -7.08 -15.08
CA PHE A 36 10.16 -7.56 -13.82
C PHE A 36 11.04 -8.80 -14.01
N GLU A 37 11.33 -9.19 -15.26
CA GLU A 37 12.20 -10.34 -15.52
C GLU A 37 13.60 -10.11 -14.90
N GLY A 38 14.06 -11.07 -14.10
CA GLY A 38 15.34 -10.98 -13.38
C GLY A 38 15.31 -10.13 -12.10
N VAL A 39 14.16 -9.52 -11.76
CA VAL A 39 13.98 -8.84 -10.46
C VAL A 39 13.58 -9.88 -9.41
N ASN A 40 14.50 -10.17 -8.47
CA ASN A 40 14.29 -11.20 -7.44
C ASN A 40 13.76 -10.63 -6.12
N GLU A 41 14.04 -9.36 -5.84
CA GLU A 41 13.61 -8.67 -4.63
C GLU A 41 12.98 -7.32 -4.97
N ALA A 42 11.94 -6.95 -4.22
CA ALA A 42 11.32 -5.64 -4.29
C ALA A 42 11.38 -4.96 -2.91
N ILE A 43 11.68 -3.66 -2.91
CA ILE A 43 11.60 -2.81 -1.73
C ILE A 43 10.70 -1.64 -2.13
N SER A 44 9.60 -1.43 -1.40
CA SER A 44 8.70 -0.30 -1.64
C SER A 44 8.85 0.77 -0.56
N GLU A 45 8.14 1.86 -0.75
CA GLU A 45 7.94 2.88 0.27
C GLU A 45 6.96 2.41 1.35
N VAL A 46 7.05 3.05 2.51
CA VAL A 46 6.24 2.80 3.72
C VAL A 46 6.46 1.40 4.29
N GLY A 47 7.40 1.34 5.23
CA GLY A 47 7.74 0.10 5.91
C GLY A 47 8.28 0.25 7.34
N GLY A 48 8.19 1.43 7.93
CA GLY A 48 8.80 1.68 9.23
C GLY A 48 9.36 3.07 9.34
N PHE A 49 8.87 3.79 10.33
CA PHE A 49 9.47 5.03 10.76
C PHE A 49 10.68 4.70 11.62
N SER A 50 11.75 5.49 11.51
CA SER A 50 12.84 5.36 12.48
C SER A 50 12.31 5.70 13.87
N PHE A 51 12.66 4.89 14.86
CA PHE A 51 12.25 5.11 16.24
C PHE A 51 13.47 5.39 17.11
N THR A 52 13.54 6.58 17.69
CA THR A 52 14.61 6.94 18.63
C THR A 52 14.20 6.50 20.04
N VAL A 53 14.94 5.58 20.63
CA VAL A 53 14.71 5.11 22.00
C VAL A 53 15.34 6.07 23.01
N ASN A 54 16.56 6.54 22.71
CA ASN A 54 17.31 7.54 23.47
C ASN A 54 18.43 8.14 22.58
N GLU A 55 19.24 9.05 23.12
CA GLU A 55 20.31 9.75 22.39
C GLU A 55 21.34 8.82 21.70
N LYS A 56 21.49 7.58 22.18
CA LYS A 56 22.48 6.62 21.67
C LYS A 56 21.86 5.45 20.92
N LEU A 57 20.54 5.38 20.81
CA LEU A 57 19.85 4.24 20.22
C LEU A 57 18.70 4.68 19.31
N ARG A 58 18.85 4.41 18.02
CA ARG A 58 17.83 4.59 16.99
C ARG A 58 17.58 3.26 16.28
N LEU A 59 16.32 2.89 16.19
CA LEU A 59 15.85 1.70 15.50
C LEU A 59 15.41 2.06 14.08
N TYR A 60 15.75 1.21 13.13
CA TYR A 60 15.29 1.26 11.74
C TYR A 60 14.50 -0.01 11.48
N LEU A 61 13.18 0.11 11.55
CA LEU A 61 12.29 -1.03 11.40
C LEU A 61 12.17 -1.42 9.93
N VAL A 62 11.99 -2.71 9.69
CA VAL A 62 11.74 -3.28 8.36
C VAL A 62 10.39 -3.96 8.40
N GLU A 63 9.39 -3.34 7.80
CA GLU A 63 8.07 -3.92 7.61
C GLU A 63 8.14 -5.00 6.53
N THR A 64 7.45 -6.09 6.82
CA THR A 64 7.40 -7.27 5.96
C THR A 64 5.98 -7.55 5.46
N ALA A 65 4.98 -6.85 6.00
CA ALA A 65 3.58 -6.99 5.61
C ALA A 65 2.76 -5.78 6.08
N GLN A 66 1.78 -5.39 5.26
CA GLN A 66 0.79 -4.36 5.57
C GLN A 66 -0.62 -4.96 5.68
N LYS A 67 -1.51 -4.33 6.45
CA LYS A 67 -2.93 -4.71 6.49
C LYS A 67 -3.56 -4.53 5.12
N GLY A 68 -4.36 -5.51 4.69
CA GLY A 68 -5.21 -5.36 3.51
C GLY A 68 -6.29 -4.30 3.74
N MET A 69 -6.71 -3.65 2.66
CA MET A 69 -7.83 -2.71 2.64
C MET A 69 -9.03 -3.36 1.97
N HIS A 70 -10.21 -3.22 2.58
CA HIS A 70 -11.47 -3.62 1.97
C HIS A 70 -12.55 -2.60 2.29
N TRP A 71 -13.26 -2.15 1.26
CA TRP A 71 -14.33 -1.18 1.39
C TRP A 71 -15.68 -1.89 1.43
N MET A 72 -16.55 -1.49 2.36
CA MET A 72 -17.91 -2.00 2.46
C MET A 72 -18.90 -0.84 2.34
N LYS A 73 -19.93 -1.03 1.51
CA LYS A 73 -21.11 -0.15 1.48
C LYS A 73 -22.29 -0.88 2.09
N LEU A 74 -22.83 -0.36 3.18
CA LEU A 74 -24.09 -0.82 3.76
C LEU A 74 -25.22 0.09 3.27
N THR A 75 -26.25 -0.50 2.67
CA THR A 75 -27.47 0.19 2.29
C THR A 75 -28.61 -0.46 3.04
N VAL A 76 -29.43 0.36 3.69
CA VAL A 76 -30.62 -0.07 4.41
C VAL A 76 -31.80 0.64 3.78
N ASP A 77 -32.71 -0.13 3.23
CA ASP A 77 -33.97 0.38 2.72
C ASP A 77 -35.02 0.37 3.83
N GLY A 78 -35.78 1.46 3.91
CA GLY A 78 -36.85 1.62 4.88
C GLY A 78 -37.92 2.54 4.33
N THR A 79 -39.08 2.53 4.97
CA THR A 79 -40.15 3.47 4.64
C THR A 79 -40.02 4.71 5.50
N ALA A 80 -39.97 5.89 4.88
CA ALA A 80 -39.97 7.15 5.61
C ALA A 80 -41.29 7.31 6.40
N GLY A 81 -41.20 7.72 7.67
CA GLY A 81 -42.36 7.88 8.55
C GLY A 81 -42.17 9.02 9.55
N HIS A 82 -43.27 9.49 10.15
CA HIS A 82 -43.23 10.54 11.16
C HIS A 82 -42.54 10.01 12.44
N GLY A 83 -41.55 10.73 12.96
CA GLY A 83 -40.73 10.26 14.09
C GLY A 83 -41.47 10.07 15.43
N SER A 84 -42.75 10.46 15.50
CA SER A 84 -43.62 10.25 16.66
C SER A 84 -44.65 9.14 16.47
N MET A 85 -44.61 8.42 15.34
CA MET A 85 -45.50 7.30 15.05
C MET A 85 -44.71 5.99 15.17
N ILE A 86 -45.33 4.95 15.74
CA ILE A 86 -44.72 3.62 15.78
C ILE A 86 -44.52 3.13 14.34
N HIS A 87 -43.26 2.90 13.97
CA HIS A 87 -42.87 2.29 12.71
C HIS A 87 -43.40 0.85 12.67
N LYS A 88 -43.92 0.41 11.52
CA LYS A 88 -44.32 -0.99 11.30
C LYS A 88 -43.12 -1.88 11.04
#